data_AF-D6WZC1-F1
#
_entry.id   AF-D6WZC1-F1
#
_cell.length_a   1.000
_cell.length_b   1.000
_cell.length_c   1.000
_cell.angle_alpha   90.00
_cell.angle_beta   90.00
_cell.angle_gamma   90.00
#
_symmetry.space_group_name_H-M   'P 1'
#
loop_
_entity.id
_entity.type
_entity.pdbx_description
1 polymer ?
#
loop_
_entity_poly.entity_id
_entity_poly.type
_entity_poly.pdbx_seq_one_letter_code
_entity_poly.pdbx_strand_id
1 'polypeptide(L)'
;MAVSEVTKYLVFLTLNIVVAFCGAILLAFGAILQVDEHKGVRSFAQLSIGGFGIGIGVLGLCLATWGIWALFKRKPSILTYYAVTILVLFIVQIVLGAIALGSVSGGRREDDEIEKDVQRLFRRQDDVAVKRINHIQKTFRCCGVNGPNYWKQMFNKPVPMSCCPEMRERCDSPYEKGCARVYAAAIEKNVGVIGGVAIGFSPVLLVSGVLAWYIRLEIKKMQYT
;
A
#
# COMPACT_ATOMS: atom_id res chain seq x y z
N MET A 1 -16.48 21.76 29.41
CA MET A 1 -16.33 20.50 30.18
C MET A 1 -14.86 20.13 30.20
N ALA A 2 -14.19 20.19 31.35
CA ALA A 2 -12.83 19.68 31.47
C ALA A 2 -12.90 18.15 31.43
N VAL A 3 -12.23 17.53 30.45
CA VAL A 3 -12.09 16.07 30.40
C VAL A 3 -11.19 15.63 31.55
N SER A 4 -11.63 14.68 32.36
CA SER A 4 -10.83 14.19 33.49
C SER A 4 -9.53 13.52 33.01
N GLU A 5 -8.49 13.61 33.83
CA GLU A 5 -7.17 13.03 33.55
C GLU A 5 -7.30 11.54 33.19
N VAL A 6 -8.02 10.77 34.01
CA VAL A 6 -8.27 9.34 33.78
C VAL A 6 -8.89 9.08 32.39
N THR A 7 -9.82 9.93 31.96
CA THR A 7 -10.45 9.79 30.64
C THR A 7 -9.43 9.94 29.51
N LYS A 8 -8.50 10.90 29.60
CA LYS A 8 -7.46 11.11 28.56
C LYS A 8 -6.55 9.89 28.42
N TYR A 9 -6.15 9.29 29.55
CA TYR A 9 -5.31 8.09 29.55
C TYR A 9 -6.05 6.88 28.95
N LEU A 10 -7.33 6.69 29.32
CA LEU A 10 -8.16 5.60 28.78
C LEU A 10 -8.41 5.77 27.28
N VAL A 11 -8.72 6.98 26.81
CA VAL A 11 -8.91 7.25 25.38
C VAL A 11 -7.61 7.02 24.61
N PHE A 12 -6.48 7.51 25.12
CA PHE A 12 -5.18 7.26 24.49
C PHE A 12 -4.85 5.76 24.40
N LEU A 13 -5.11 4.99 25.48
CA LEU A 13 -4.92 3.55 25.48
C LEU A 13 -5.81 2.86 24.44
N THR A 14 -7.11 3.17 24.43
CA THR A 14 -8.08 2.59 23.49
C THR A 14 -7.71 2.88 22.04
N LEU A 15 -7.31 4.12 21.72
CA LEU A 15 -6.88 4.48 20.36
C LEU A 15 -5.68 3.64 19.91
N ASN A 16 -4.67 3.47 20.76
CA ASN A 16 -3.50 2.65 20.41
C ASN A 16 -3.85 1.16 20.28
N ILE A 17 -4.80 0.63 21.06
CA ILE A 17 -5.30 -0.74 20.90
C ILE A 17 -6.02 -0.91 19.55
N VAL A 18 -6.88 0.05 19.19
CA VAL A 18 -7.56 0.04 17.88
C VAL A 18 -6.54 0.10 16.74
N VAL A 19 -5.53 0.97 16.83
CA VAL A 19 -4.43 1.04 15.86
C VAL A 19 -3.68 -0.29 15.76
N ALA A 20 -3.40 -0.96 16.89
CA ALA A 20 -2.78 -2.27 16.88
C ALA A 20 -3.64 -3.32 16.14
N PHE A 21 -4.94 -3.35 16.43
CA PHE A 21 -5.85 -4.30 15.81
C PHE A 21 -5.98 -4.06 14.31
N CYS A 22 -6.15 -2.80 13.88
CA CYS A 22 -6.14 -2.45 12.46
C CYS A 22 -4.81 -2.81 11.78
N GLY A 23 -3.68 -2.54 12.43
CA GLY A 23 -2.36 -2.91 11.95
C GLY A 23 -2.19 -4.42 11.77
N ALA A 24 -2.68 -5.22 12.71
CA ALA A 24 -2.67 -6.69 12.62
C ALA A 24 -3.52 -7.22 11.45
N ILE A 25 -4.72 -6.65 11.24
CA ILE A 25 -5.58 -6.99 10.10
C ILE A 25 -4.88 -6.66 8.78
N LEU A 26 -4.31 -5.46 8.66
CA LEU A 26 -3.60 -5.04 7.45
C LEU A 26 -2.37 -5.90 7.18
N LEU A 27 -1.63 -6.29 8.22
CA LEU A 27 -0.49 -7.19 8.11
C LEU A 27 -0.93 -8.58 7.63
N ALA A 28 -1.98 -9.14 8.22
CA ALA A 28 -2.50 -10.44 7.82
C ALA A 28 -3.02 -10.43 6.38
N PHE A 29 -3.81 -9.41 6.01
CA PHE A 29 -4.31 -9.25 4.65
C PHE A 29 -3.17 -9.03 3.64
N GLY A 30 -2.20 -8.17 3.97
CA GLY A 30 -1.00 -7.94 3.17
C GLY A 30 -0.19 -9.22 2.99
N ALA A 31 -0.03 -10.04 4.04
CA ALA A 31 0.66 -11.32 3.97
C ALA A 31 -0.07 -12.35 3.08
N ILE A 32 -1.40 -12.42 3.16
CA ILE A 32 -2.22 -13.27 2.27
C ILE A 32 -1.98 -12.86 0.81
N LEU A 33 -2.10 -11.56 0.51
CA LEU A 33 -1.82 -11.03 -0.82
C LEU A 33 -0.37 -11.29 -1.26
N GLN A 34 0.60 -11.20 -0.35
CA GLN A 34 2.02 -11.44 -0.64
C GLN A 34 2.32 -12.90 -0.99
N VAL A 35 1.61 -13.84 -0.36
CA VAL A 35 1.74 -15.27 -0.63
C VAL A 35 1.14 -15.63 -1.99
N ASP A 36 -0.02 -15.05 -2.31
CA ASP A 36 -0.59 -15.15 -3.65
C ASP A 36 0.34 -14.52 -4.69
N GLU A 37 0.99 -13.41 -4.32
CA GLU A 37 2.08 -12.82 -5.10
C GLU A 37 3.27 -13.82 -5.30
N HIS A 38 3.72 -14.51 -4.26
CA HIS A 38 4.88 -15.42 -4.36
C HIS A 38 4.61 -16.73 -5.11
N LYS A 39 3.37 -17.23 -5.15
CA LYS A 39 3.02 -18.53 -5.79
C LYS A 39 2.91 -18.48 -7.32
N GLY A 40 3.05 -17.30 -7.94
CA GLY A 40 3.13 -17.17 -9.40
C GLY A 40 3.16 -15.75 -9.94
N VAL A 41 3.31 -14.74 -9.08
CA VAL A 41 2.84 -13.38 -9.30
C VAL A 41 3.75 -12.38 -8.59
N ARG A 42 5.06 -12.40 -8.82
CA ARG A 42 5.86 -11.27 -8.35
C ARG A 42 5.35 -10.04 -9.09
N SER A 43 4.68 -9.14 -8.36
CA SER A 43 4.06 -7.93 -8.90
C SER A 43 5.03 -7.16 -9.80
N PHE A 44 4.51 -6.71 -10.94
CA PHE A 44 5.21 -6.04 -12.05
C PHE A 44 5.80 -4.67 -11.65
N ALA A 45 5.31 -4.07 -10.57
CA ALA A 45 5.88 -2.86 -10.02
C ALA A 45 6.93 -3.21 -8.97
N GLN A 46 7.95 -2.37 -8.81
CA GLN A 46 8.78 -2.33 -7.59
C GLN A 46 7.93 -2.14 -6.30
N LEU A 47 6.63 -1.91 -6.47
CA LEU A 47 5.59 -1.72 -5.48
C LEU A 47 4.63 -2.93 -5.46
N SER A 48 4.91 -3.89 -4.58
CA SER A 48 4.01 -5.00 -4.28
C SER A 48 2.85 -4.52 -3.39
N ILE A 49 1.60 -4.80 -3.78
CA ILE A 49 0.41 -4.39 -3.04
C ILE A 49 0.40 -5.10 -1.67
N GLY A 50 0.71 -6.40 -1.66
CA GLY A 50 0.90 -7.17 -0.43
C GLY A 50 2.03 -6.58 0.43
N GLY A 51 3.15 -6.21 -0.19
CA GLY A 51 4.29 -5.58 0.46
C GLY A 51 3.96 -4.27 1.16
N PHE A 52 3.15 -3.41 0.54
CA PHE A 52 2.65 -2.21 1.21
C PHE A 52 1.73 -2.50 2.38
N GLY A 53 0.79 -3.44 2.21
CA GLY A 53 -0.12 -3.83 3.29
C GLY A 53 0.66 -4.32 4.52
N ILE A 54 1.69 -5.14 4.29
CA ILE A 54 2.63 -5.58 5.32
C ILE A 54 3.36 -4.38 5.93
N GLY A 55 3.94 -3.50 5.12
CA GLY A 55 4.70 -2.34 5.59
C GLY A 55 3.88 -1.40 6.48
N ILE A 56 2.69 -1.03 6.03
CA ILE A 56 1.75 -0.18 6.79
C ILE A 56 1.28 -0.90 8.06
N GLY A 57 0.95 -2.20 7.97
CA GLY A 57 0.52 -3.00 9.11
C GLY A 57 1.58 -3.11 10.20
N VAL A 58 2.82 -3.42 9.83
CA VAL A 58 3.97 -3.46 10.76
C VAL A 58 4.21 -2.09 11.38
N LEU A 59 4.23 -1.02 10.58
CA LEU A 59 4.42 0.33 11.09
C LEU A 59 3.33 0.70 12.12
N GLY A 60 2.06 0.41 11.80
CA GLY A 60 0.93 0.65 12.71
C GLY A 60 1.07 -0.12 14.03
N LEU A 61 1.48 -1.38 13.99
CA LEU A 61 1.74 -2.19 15.18
C LEU A 61 2.90 -1.63 16.02
N CYS A 62 4.00 -1.24 15.39
CA CYS A 62 5.13 -0.61 16.07
C CYS A 62 4.72 0.71 16.76
N LEU A 63 3.92 1.55 16.09
CA LEU A 63 3.44 2.80 16.66
C LEU A 63 2.48 2.55 17.84
N ALA A 64 1.51 1.64 17.70
CA ALA A 64 0.60 1.30 18.79
C ALA A 64 1.33 0.77 20.03
N THR A 65 2.22 -0.21 19.83
CA THR A 65 2.98 -0.81 20.92
C THR A 65 3.89 0.21 21.60
N TRP A 66 4.51 1.10 20.83
CA TRP A 66 5.27 2.22 21.38
C TRP A 66 4.37 3.18 22.17
N GLY A 67 3.20 3.54 21.66
CA GLY A 67 2.23 4.40 22.35
C GLY A 67 1.80 3.81 23.70
N ILE A 68 1.40 2.54 23.72
CA ILE A 68 1.03 1.81 24.94
C ILE A 68 2.21 1.76 25.92
N TRP A 69 3.41 1.46 25.44
CA TRP A 69 4.62 1.44 26.26
C TRP A 69 4.96 2.83 26.83
N ALA A 70 4.80 3.90 26.05
CA ALA A 70 5.01 5.27 26.47
C ALA A 70 4.06 5.66 27.61
N LEU A 71 2.80 5.22 27.54
CA LEU A 71 1.82 5.42 28.61
C LEU A 71 2.25 4.77 29.92
N PHE A 72 2.69 3.50 29.88
CA PHE A 72 3.09 2.76 31.08
C PHE A 72 4.40 3.25 31.69
N LYS A 73 5.35 3.70 30.87
CA LYS A 73 6.63 4.24 31.39
C LYS A 73 6.45 5.55 32.15
N ARG A 74 5.36 6.30 31.92
CA ARG A 74 5.06 7.60 32.55
C ARG A 74 6.24 8.58 32.53
N LYS A 75 7.10 8.51 31.51
CA LYS A 75 8.23 9.43 31.32
C LYS A 75 7.87 10.47 30.27
N PRO A 76 7.91 11.78 30.57
CA PRO A 76 7.48 12.82 29.64
C PRO A 76 8.31 12.85 28.36
N SER A 77 9.60 12.49 28.43
CA SER A 77 10.46 12.40 27.25
C SER A 77 9.99 11.35 26.25
N ILE A 78 9.53 10.18 26.72
CA ILE A 78 9.06 9.09 25.83
C ILE A 78 7.79 9.50 25.09
N LEU A 79 6.83 10.10 25.81
CA LEU A 79 5.62 10.67 25.21
C LEU A 79 5.94 11.80 24.21
N THR A 80 7.00 12.58 24.47
CA THR A 80 7.49 13.61 23.53
C THR A 80 7.95 12.97 22.22
N TYR A 81 8.82 11.96 22.28
CA TYR A 81 9.31 11.28 21.08
C TYR A 81 8.18 10.61 20.30
N TYR A 82 7.21 10.00 20.99
CA TYR A 82 6.02 9.44 20.36
C TYR A 82 5.21 10.53 19.63
N ALA A 83 4.86 11.63 20.30
CA ALA A 83 4.08 12.72 19.71
C ALA A 83 4.79 13.36 18.50
N VAL A 84 6.10 13.59 18.60
CA VAL A 84 6.91 14.13 17.49
C VAL A 84 6.97 13.15 16.32
N THR A 85 7.11 11.85 16.58
CA THR A 85 7.12 10.83 15.51
C THR A 85 5.80 10.83 14.75
N ILE A 86 4.67 10.86 15.45
CA ILE A 86 3.34 10.95 14.84
C ILE A 86 3.19 12.22 13.99
N LEU A 87 3.68 13.36 14.49
CA LEU A 87 3.63 14.63 13.75
C LEU A 87 4.46 14.57 12.45
N VAL A 88 5.67 14.00 12.52
CA VAL A 88 6.53 13.82 11.34
C VAL A 88 5.87 12.88 10.33
N LEU A 89 5.29 11.77 10.77
CA LEU A 89 4.57 10.84 9.90
C LEU A 89 3.37 11.51 9.21
N PHE A 90 2.65 12.37 9.94
CA PHE A 90 1.55 13.13 9.35
C PHE A 90 2.02 14.12 8.28
N ILE A 91 3.13 14.83 8.51
CA ILE A 91 3.73 15.71 7.50
C ILE A 91 4.16 14.90 6.27
N VAL A 92 4.82 13.76 6.46
CA VAL A 92 5.21 12.86 5.37
C VAL A 92 3.98 12.41 4.58
N GLN A 93 2.88 12.07 5.25
CA GLN A 93 1.63 11.68 4.60
C GLN A 93 1.06 12.81 3.72
N ILE A 94 1.10 14.06 4.20
CA ILE A 94 0.67 15.24 3.41
C ILE A 94 1.57 15.42 2.19
N VAL A 95 2.89 15.33 2.35
CA VAL A 95 3.84 15.50 1.23
C VAL A 95 3.63 14.42 0.18
N LEU A 96 3.52 13.15 0.60
CA LEU A 96 3.24 12.03 -0.31
C LEU A 96 1.88 12.18 -1.00
N GLY A 97 0.86 12.61 -0.27
CA GLY A 97 -0.46 12.90 -0.83
C GLY A 97 -0.44 14.02 -1.87
N ALA A 98 0.30 15.10 -1.60
CA ALA A 98 0.46 16.21 -2.54
C ALA A 98 1.22 15.79 -3.81
N ILE A 99 2.29 14.99 -3.67
CA ILE A 99 3.03 14.42 -4.81
C ILE A 99 2.10 13.54 -5.66
N ALA A 100 1.32 12.66 -5.02
CA ALA A 100 0.39 11.76 -5.70
C ALA A 100 -0.73 12.52 -6.42
N LEU A 101 -1.26 13.60 -5.84
CA LEU A 101 -2.25 14.45 -6.53
C LEU A 101 -1.61 15.23 -7.69
N GLY A 102 -0.37 15.68 -7.52
CA GLY A 102 0.40 16.37 -8.55
C GLY A 102 0.69 15.49 -9.77
N SER A 103 1.01 14.20 -9.58
CA SER A 103 1.25 13.27 -10.69
C SER A 103 -0.01 12.99 -11.51
N VAL A 104 -1.17 12.85 -10.86
CA VAL A 104 -2.47 12.62 -11.52
C VAL A 104 -2.87 13.80 -12.42
N SER A 105 -2.49 15.03 -12.07
CA SER A 105 -2.78 16.22 -12.90
C SER A 105 -2.05 16.25 -14.25
N GLY A 106 -1.03 15.40 -14.44
CA GLY A 106 -0.21 15.29 -15.65
C GLY A 106 -0.57 14.12 -16.55
N GLY A 107 -1.83 13.65 -16.53
CA GLY A 107 -2.37 12.36 -17.02
C GLY A 107 -2.03 11.81 -18.41
N ARG A 108 -1.05 12.37 -19.15
CA ARG A 108 -0.39 11.72 -20.29
C ARG A 108 0.97 11.10 -19.96
N ARG A 109 1.62 11.54 -18.87
CA ARG A 109 2.97 11.04 -18.50
C ARG A 109 2.96 9.71 -17.76
N GLU A 110 1.92 9.45 -16.96
CA GLU A 110 1.84 8.25 -16.12
C GLU A 110 1.50 7.00 -16.95
N ASP A 111 0.58 7.12 -17.92
CA ASP A 111 0.30 6.07 -18.90
C ASP A 111 1.56 5.66 -19.68
N ASP A 112 2.36 6.64 -20.11
CA ASP A 112 3.63 6.42 -20.82
C ASP A 112 4.70 5.72 -19.95
N GLU A 113 4.74 5.99 -18.65
CA GLU A 113 5.70 5.37 -17.72
C GLU A 113 5.30 3.95 -17.36
N ILE A 114 4.02 3.72 -17.07
CA ILE A 114 3.48 2.38 -16.80
C ILE A 114 3.60 1.52 -18.06
N GLU A 115 3.31 2.06 -19.25
CA GLU A 115 3.50 1.36 -20.51
C GLU A 115 4.96 0.97 -20.74
N LYS A 116 5.92 1.88 -20.47
CA LYS A 116 7.36 1.57 -20.57
C LYS A 116 7.78 0.45 -19.62
N ASP A 117 7.27 0.45 -18.39
CA ASP A 117 7.62 -0.59 -17.41
C ASP A 117 7.01 -1.95 -17.75
N VAL A 118 5.75 -1.97 -18.20
CA VAL A 118 5.13 -3.18 -18.75
C VAL A 118 5.92 -3.67 -19.97
N GLN A 119 6.29 -2.78 -20.89
CA GLN A 119 7.06 -3.13 -22.07
C GLN A 119 8.45 -3.70 -21.72
N ARG A 120 9.17 -3.11 -20.75
CA ARG A 120 10.47 -3.61 -20.27
C ARG A 120 10.38 -5.04 -19.78
N LEU A 121 9.31 -5.36 -19.05
CA LEU A 121 9.11 -6.70 -18.51
C LEU A 121 8.72 -7.71 -19.60
N PHE A 122 7.90 -7.33 -20.57
CA PHE A 122 7.62 -8.16 -21.75
C PHE A 122 8.88 -8.43 -22.60
N ARG A 123 9.87 -7.51 -22.60
CA ARG A 123 11.15 -7.69 -23.32
C ARG A 123 12.17 -8.59 -22.63
N ARG A 124 12.10 -8.77 -21.30
CA ARG A 124 13.11 -9.55 -20.55
C ARG A 124 13.21 -11.02 -20.98
N GLN A 125 12.10 -11.62 -21.42
CA GLN A 125 12.00 -12.99 -21.99
C GLN A 125 12.68 -14.13 -21.19
N ASP A 126 13.14 -13.89 -19.95
CA ASP A 126 13.62 -14.92 -19.03
C ASP A 126 12.46 -15.72 -18.41
N ASP A 127 12.74 -16.91 -17.87
CA ASP A 127 11.71 -17.80 -17.31
C ASP A 127 10.86 -17.14 -16.23
N VAL A 128 11.45 -16.24 -15.44
CA VAL A 128 10.76 -15.51 -14.38
C VAL A 128 9.81 -14.48 -15.01
N ALA A 129 10.27 -13.74 -16.01
CA ALA A 129 9.47 -12.79 -16.77
C ALA A 129 8.31 -13.47 -17.51
N VAL A 130 8.55 -14.61 -18.17
CA VAL A 130 7.53 -15.34 -18.93
C VAL A 130 6.42 -15.87 -18.01
N LYS A 131 6.76 -16.48 -16.87
CA LYS A 131 5.78 -16.91 -15.87
C LYS A 131 4.91 -15.73 -15.40
N ARG A 132 5.55 -14.59 -15.17
CA ARG A 132 4.89 -13.38 -14.70
C ARG A 132 3.95 -12.77 -15.74
N ILE A 133 4.39 -12.68 -17.01
CA ILE A 133 3.57 -12.22 -18.14
C ILE A 133 2.34 -13.10 -18.29
N ASN A 134 2.52 -14.43 -18.25
CA ASN A 134 1.42 -15.38 -18.35
C ASN A 134 0.40 -15.20 -17.22
N HIS A 135 0.87 -14.89 -16.00
CA HIS A 135 -0.02 -14.59 -14.90
C HIS A 135 -0.81 -13.30 -15.13
N ILE A 136 -0.15 -12.21 -15.52
CA ILE A 136 -0.83 -10.94 -15.81
C ILE A 136 -1.92 -11.12 -16.86
N GLN A 137 -1.61 -11.80 -17.96
CA GLN A 137 -2.55 -12.01 -19.05
C GLN A 137 -3.80 -12.77 -18.59
N LYS A 138 -3.64 -13.78 -17.73
CA LYS A 138 -4.76 -14.54 -17.14
C LYS A 138 -5.56 -13.74 -16.12
N THR A 139 -4.88 -13.09 -15.17
CA THR A 139 -5.52 -12.40 -14.04
C THR A 139 -6.27 -11.15 -14.48
N PHE A 140 -5.65 -10.36 -15.35
CA PHE A 140 -6.23 -9.12 -15.86
C PHE A 140 -7.02 -9.30 -17.16
N ARG A 141 -7.06 -10.52 -17.71
CA ARG A 141 -7.73 -10.85 -18.97
C ARG A 141 -7.32 -9.89 -20.08
N CYS A 142 -6.02 -9.79 -20.29
CA CYS A 142 -5.36 -8.92 -21.26
C CYS A 142 -4.36 -9.72 -22.10
N CYS A 143 -3.92 -9.18 -23.24
CA CYS A 143 -2.93 -9.83 -24.09
C CYS A 143 -1.92 -8.84 -24.67
N GLY A 144 -0.63 -9.17 -24.55
CA GLY A 144 0.46 -8.33 -25.04
C GLY A 144 0.51 -6.95 -24.37
N VAL A 145 1.48 -6.10 -24.73
CA VAL A 145 1.58 -4.75 -24.13
C VAL A 145 0.37 -3.90 -24.57
N ASN A 146 0.14 -3.78 -25.87
CA ASN A 146 -0.92 -2.94 -26.47
C ASN A 146 -2.00 -3.76 -27.21
N GLY A 147 -2.03 -5.08 -27.03
CA GLY A 147 -2.98 -5.98 -27.65
C GLY A 147 -2.34 -7.28 -28.16
N PRO A 148 -3.14 -8.24 -28.63
CA PRO A 148 -2.67 -9.59 -28.99
C PRO A 148 -1.68 -9.60 -30.15
N ASN A 149 -1.76 -8.63 -31.07
CA ASN A 149 -0.84 -8.46 -32.19
C ASN A 149 0.62 -8.21 -31.75
N TYR A 150 0.83 -7.76 -30.50
CA TYR A 150 2.16 -7.53 -29.93
C TYR A 150 3.08 -8.74 -30.06
N TRP A 151 2.56 -9.95 -29.84
CA TRP A 151 3.35 -11.19 -29.90
C TRP A 151 3.88 -11.48 -31.31
N LYS A 152 3.05 -11.23 -32.33
CA LYS A 152 3.44 -11.37 -33.73
C LYS A 152 4.40 -10.25 -34.16
N GLN A 153 4.12 -9.01 -33.79
CA GLN A 153 4.90 -7.84 -34.22
C GLN A 153 6.30 -7.77 -33.57
N MET A 154 6.41 -8.08 -32.28
CA MET A 154 7.67 -7.91 -31.54
C MET A 154 8.54 -9.17 -31.50
N PHE A 155 7.94 -10.36 -31.53
CA PHE A 155 8.65 -11.61 -31.34
C PHE A 155 8.44 -12.62 -32.47
N ASN A 156 7.58 -12.32 -33.46
CA ASN A 156 7.15 -13.25 -34.50
C ASN A 156 6.67 -14.60 -33.93
N LYS A 157 5.99 -14.57 -32.77
CA LYS A 157 5.49 -15.74 -32.04
C LYS A 157 3.96 -15.79 -32.07
N PRO A 158 3.35 -16.99 -32.01
CA PRO A 158 1.92 -17.11 -31.79
C PRO A 158 1.53 -16.55 -30.43
N VAL A 159 0.26 -16.16 -30.31
CA VAL A 159 -0.29 -15.67 -29.05
C VAL A 159 -0.27 -16.80 -28.00
N PRO A 160 0.26 -16.56 -26.79
CA PRO A 160 0.34 -17.59 -25.75
C PRO A 160 -1.04 -17.93 -25.18
N MET A 161 -1.20 -19.17 -24.70
CA MET A 161 -2.45 -19.67 -24.10
C MET A 161 -2.92 -18.90 -22.87
N SER A 162 -2.03 -18.14 -22.23
CA SER A 162 -2.38 -17.23 -21.14
C SER A 162 -3.24 -16.04 -21.56
N CYS A 163 -3.32 -15.73 -22.86
CA CYS A 163 -4.19 -14.70 -23.42
C CYS A 163 -5.61 -15.20 -23.72
N CYS A 164 -5.94 -16.46 -23.42
CA CYS A 164 -7.14 -17.11 -23.95
C CYS A 164 -8.09 -17.49 -22.80
N PRO A 165 -9.42 -17.28 -22.96
CA PRO A 165 -10.40 -17.67 -21.95
C PRO A 165 -10.48 -19.19 -21.74
N GLU A 166 -10.29 -19.97 -22.82
CA GLU A 166 -10.39 -21.43 -22.83
C GLU A 166 -9.02 -22.05 -23.09
N MET A 167 -8.67 -23.12 -22.36
CA MET A 167 -7.48 -23.91 -22.65
C MET A 167 -7.77 -24.91 -23.77
N ARG A 168 -7.50 -24.52 -25.01
CA ARG A 168 -7.48 -25.39 -26.20
C ARG A 168 -6.05 -25.49 -26.75
N GLU A 169 -5.83 -26.33 -27.77
CA GLU A 169 -4.52 -26.43 -28.43
C GLU A 169 -4.10 -25.15 -29.17
N ARG A 170 -5.07 -24.29 -29.54
CA ARG A 170 -4.84 -22.99 -30.15
C ARG A 170 -5.71 -21.91 -29.52
N CYS A 171 -5.19 -20.69 -29.50
CA CYS A 171 -5.90 -19.52 -29.04
C CYS A 171 -6.70 -18.90 -30.19
N ASP A 172 -7.96 -19.29 -30.33
CA ASP A 172 -8.82 -18.78 -31.42
C ASP A 172 -9.34 -17.36 -31.12
N SER A 173 -9.56 -17.04 -29.84
CA SER A 173 -10.11 -15.74 -29.40
C SER A 173 -9.28 -15.17 -28.23
N PRO A 174 -8.14 -14.51 -28.51
CA PRO A 174 -7.34 -13.89 -27.47
C PRO A 174 -8.03 -12.66 -26.87
N TYR A 175 -7.67 -12.30 -25.64
CA TYR A 175 -8.10 -11.05 -25.03
C TYR A 175 -7.67 -9.85 -25.89
N GLU A 176 -8.63 -8.99 -26.24
CA GLU A 176 -8.37 -7.85 -27.13
C GLU A 176 -7.62 -6.70 -26.45
N LYS A 177 -7.78 -6.55 -25.13
CA LYS A 177 -7.20 -5.44 -24.37
C LYS A 177 -5.71 -5.65 -24.14
N GLY A 178 -4.91 -4.62 -24.39
CA GLY A 178 -3.50 -4.59 -24.03
C GLY A 178 -3.28 -4.53 -22.52
N CYS A 179 -2.27 -5.24 -22.03
CA CYS A 179 -1.96 -5.34 -20.61
C CYS A 179 -1.46 -4.03 -20.01
N ALA A 180 -0.82 -3.13 -20.76
CA ALA A 180 -0.39 -1.83 -20.25
C ALA A 180 -1.58 -1.02 -19.72
N ARG A 181 -2.62 -0.86 -20.55
CA ARG A 181 -3.82 -0.11 -20.19
C ARG A 181 -4.61 -0.74 -19.03
N VAL A 182 -4.79 -2.07 -19.07
CA VAL A 182 -5.54 -2.76 -18.01
C VAL A 182 -4.79 -2.74 -16.69
N TYR A 183 -3.46 -2.86 -16.73
CA TYR A 183 -2.62 -2.82 -15.54
C TYR A 183 -2.56 -1.41 -14.93
N ALA A 184 -2.44 -0.36 -15.74
CA ALA A 184 -2.52 1.02 -15.28
C ALA A 184 -3.82 1.30 -14.52
N ALA A 185 -4.97 0.98 -15.13
CA ALA A 185 -6.27 1.15 -14.50
C ALA A 185 -6.44 0.30 -13.21
N ALA A 186 -5.82 -0.88 -13.16
CA ALA A 186 -5.84 -1.72 -11.96
C ALA A 186 -4.98 -1.13 -10.82
N ILE A 187 -3.82 -0.56 -11.15
CA ILE A 187 -2.97 0.14 -10.18
C ILE A 187 -3.71 1.35 -9.62
N GLU A 188 -4.27 2.22 -10.46
CA GLU A 188 -4.99 3.42 -10.02
C GLU A 188 -6.09 3.08 -9.02
N LYS A 189 -6.89 2.06 -9.32
CA LYS A 189 -7.98 1.61 -8.45
C LYS A 189 -7.45 1.10 -7.10
N ASN A 190 -6.40 0.27 -7.11
CA ASN A 190 -5.88 -0.35 -5.90
C ASN A 190 -5.10 0.64 -5.03
N VAL A 191 -4.29 1.51 -5.65
CA VAL A 191 -3.56 2.60 -4.97
C VAL A 191 -4.55 3.59 -4.38
N GLY A 192 -5.65 3.90 -5.07
CA GLY A 192 -6.72 4.75 -4.54
C GLY A 192 -7.34 4.19 -3.25
N VAL A 193 -7.62 2.88 -3.21
CA VAL A 193 -8.14 2.23 -1.99
C VAL A 193 -7.14 2.31 -0.83
N ILE A 194 -5.86 1.99 -1.08
CA ILE A 194 -4.81 2.04 -0.05
C ILE A 194 -4.60 3.48 0.44
N GLY A 195 -4.54 4.45 -0.49
CA GLY A 195 -4.44 5.86 -0.18
C GLY A 195 -5.62 6.35 0.68
N GLY A 196 -6.84 5.92 0.35
CA GLY A 196 -8.03 6.21 1.13
C GLY A 196 -7.94 5.67 2.57
N VAL A 197 -7.47 4.44 2.75
CA VAL A 197 -7.24 3.85 4.09
C VAL A 197 -6.20 4.65 4.88
N ALA A 198 -5.06 5.01 4.27
CA ALA A 198 -4.02 5.78 4.93
C ALA A 198 -4.49 7.19 5.36
N ILE A 199 -5.25 7.87 4.49
CA ILE A 199 -5.86 9.17 4.80
C ILE A 199 -6.88 9.03 5.93
N GLY A 200 -7.76 8.02 5.87
CA GLY A 200 -8.75 7.76 6.93
C GLY A 200 -8.13 7.42 8.29
N PHE A 201 -6.95 6.81 8.29
CA PHE A 201 -6.20 6.47 9.51
C PHE A 201 -5.46 7.67 10.13
N SER A 202 -5.14 8.68 9.34
CA SER A 202 -4.31 9.81 9.76
C SER A 202 -4.91 10.64 10.92
N PRO A 203 -6.23 10.95 10.96
CA PRO A 203 -6.85 11.64 12.10
C PRO A 203 -6.72 10.86 13.40
N VAL A 204 -6.83 9.53 13.37
CA VAL A 204 -6.72 8.67 14.55
C VAL A 204 -5.33 8.77 15.16
N LEU A 205 -4.29 8.72 14.31
CA LEU A 205 -2.91 8.89 14.74
C LEU A 205 -2.66 10.29 15.31
N LEU A 206 -3.17 11.34 14.66
CA LEU A 206 -3.04 12.71 15.14
C LEU A 206 -3.67 12.92 16.52
N VAL A 207 -4.89 12.42 16.73
CA VAL A 207 -5.56 12.51 18.04
C VAL A 207 -4.72 11.79 19.10
N SER A 208 -4.14 10.62 18.77
CA SER A 208 -3.22 9.91 19.66
C SER A 208 -1.98 10.76 20.00
N GLY A 209 -1.35 11.39 19.02
CA GLY A 209 -0.20 12.28 19.24
C GLY A 209 -0.53 13.51 20.10
N VAL A 210 -1.68 14.14 19.88
CA VAL A 210 -2.17 15.27 20.67
C VAL A 210 -2.43 14.85 22.12
N LEU A 211 -3.10 13.71 22.34
CA LEU A 211 -3.31 13.17 23.68
C LEU A 211 -2.00 12.82 24.38
N ALA A 212 -1.02 12.25 23.67
CA ALA A 212 0.31 12.00 24.23
C ALA A 212 0.99 13.30 24.69
N TRP A 213 0.83 14.39 23.93
CA TRP A 213 1.36 15.71 24.31
C TRP A 213 0.66 16.27 25.57
N TYR A 214 -0.67 16.14 25.67
CA TYR A 214 -1.40 16.55 26.88
C TYR A 214 -0.97 15.74 28.11
N ILE A 215 -0.93 14.41 28.00
CA ILE A 215 -0.50 13.50 29.07
C ILE A 215 0.93 13.84 29.52
N ARG A 216 1.82 14.17 28.58
CA ARG A 216 3.17 14.64 28.89
C ARG A 216 3.16 15.88 29.79
N LEU A 217 2.34 16.89 29.49
CA LEU A 217 2.27 18.12 30.27
C LEU A 217 1.77 17.86 31.69
N GLU A 218 0.80 16.96 31.84
CA GLU A 218 0.26 16.55 33.13
C GLU A 218 1.32 15.84 33.98
N ILE A 219 2.05 14.88 33.40
CA ILE A 219 3.15 14.20 34.08
C ILE A 219 4.23 15.18 34.52
N LYS A 220 4.63 16.13 33.66
CA LYS A 220 5.61 17.16 34.03
C LYS A 220 5.12 18.03 35.19
N LYS A 221 3.84 18.38 35.21
CA LYS A 221 3.25 19.19 36.29
C LYS A 221 3.29 18.45 37.64
N MET A 222 2.97 17.15 37.64
CA MET A 222 3.02 16.30 38.83
C MET A 222 4.46 16.10 39.37
N GLN A 223 5.49 16.22 38.54
CA GLN A 223 6.89 16.11 39.00
C GLN A 223 7.42 17.38 39.67
N TYR A 224 6.77 18.52 39.46
CA TYR A 224 7.16 19.82 40.02
C TYR A 224 6.31 20.23 41.24
N THR A 225 5.29 19.44 41.59
CA THR A 225 4.45 19.62 42.79
C THR A 225 4.92 18.64 43.86
#